data_AF-A0A842MD07-F1
#
_entry.id   AF-A0A842MD07-F1
#
_cell.length_a   1.000
_cell.length_b   1.000
_cell.length_c   1.000
_cell.angle_alpha   90.00
_cell.angle_beta   90.00
_cell.angle_gamma   90.00
#
_symmetry.space_group_name_H-M   'P 1'
#
loop_
_entity.id
_entity.type
_entity.pdbx_description
1 polymer ?
#
loop_
_entity_poly.entity_id
_entity_poly.type
_entity_poly.pdbx_seq_one_letter_code
_entity_poly.pdbx_strand_id
1 'polypeptide(L)' 'MSKYTTVSVKVPKEVKEKLKKYGIRPSEILKKAISDEIRAREIEELERRADELEGELAKFSTEYVVKAIREDRDSR' A
#
# COMPACT_ATOMS: atom_id res chain seq x y z
N MET A 1 -22.25 -0.23 -14.45
CA MET A 1 -21.07 0.64 -14.63
C MET A 1 -19.83 -0.24 -14.75
N SER A 2 -18.98 0.02 -15.73
CA SER A 2 -17.90 -0.87 -16.17
C SER A 2 -16.80 -1.01 -15.11
N LYS A 3 -16.49 -2.23 -14.67
CA LYS A 3 -15.59 -2.55 -13.54
C LYS A 3 -14.08 -2.44 -13.87
N TYR A 4 -13.72 -2.00 -15.08
CA TYR A 4 -12.34 -1.99 -15.57
C TYR A 4 -12.05 -0.77 -16.45
N THR A 5 -10.83 -0.25 -16.31
CA THR A 5 -10.27 0.82 -17.15
C THR A 5 -9.09 0.28 -17.96
N THR A 6 -9.01 0.65 -19.24
CA THR A 6 -7.90 0.25 -20.12
C THR A 6 -6.73 1.21 -19.97
N VAL A 7 -5.54 0.66 -19.70
CA VAL A 7 -4.26 1.39 -19.72
C VAL A 7 -3.44 0.88 -20.89
N SER A 8 -3.00 1.78 -21.77
CA SER A 8 -2.22 1.46 -22.96
C SER A 8 -0.77 1.90 -22.78
N VAL A 9 0.18 0.97 -22.93
CA VAL A 9 1.62 1.25 -22.86
C VAL A 9 2.26 0.89 -24.20
N LYS A 10 3.07 1.79 -24.74
CA LYS A 10 3.84 1.53 -25.97
C LYS A 10 5.09 0.72 -25.60
N VAL A 11 5.33 -0.33 -26.37
CA VAL A 11 6.54 -1.17 -26.25
C VAL A 11 7.25 -1.26 -27.60
N PRO A 12 8.60 -1.41 -27.62
CA PRO A 12 9.33 -1.66 -28.85
C PRO A 12 8.81 -2.89 -29.60
N LYS A 13 8.90 -2.88 -30.93
CA LYS A 13 8.43 -3.99 -31.78
C LYS A 13 9.09 -5.31 -31.40
N GLU A 14 10.39 -5.30 -31.14
CA GLU A 14 11.16 -6.48 -30.75
C GLU A 14 10.63 -7.14 -29.47
N VAL A 15 10.18 -6.33 -28.50
CA VAL A 15 9.59 -6.83 -27.25
C VAL A 15 8.25 -7.49 -27.52
N LYS A 16 7.41 -6.87 -28.35
CA LYS A 16 6.13 -7.46 -28.77
C LYS A 16 6.33 -8.78 -29.51
N GLU A 17 7.34 -8.87 -30.37
CA GLU A 17 7.68 -10.10 -31.09
C GLU A 17 8.19 -11.19 -30.15
N LYS A 18 9.07 -10.85 -29.19
CA LYS A 18 9.52 -11.80 -28.16
C LYS A 18 8.36 -12.30 -27.30
N LEU A 19 7.48 -11.41 -26.85
CA LEU A 19 6.29 -11.77 -26.08
C LEU A 19 5.41 -12.77 -26.86
N LYS A 20 5.21 -12.53 -28.16
CA LYS A 20 4.47 -13.45 -29.03
C LYS A 20 5.20 -14.77 -29.23
N LYS A 21 6.51 -14.74 -29.47
CA LYS A 21 7.37 -15.93 -29.69
C LYS A 21 7.33 -16.88 -28.50
N TYR A 22 7.37 -16.32 -27.29
CA TYR A 22 7.36 -17.09 -26.04
C TYR A 22 5.94 -17.33 -25.47
N GLY A 23 4.88 -16.92 -26.19
CA GLY A 23 3.49 -17.12 -25.73
C GLY A 23 3.15 -16.36 -24.45
N ILE A 24 3.89 -15.30 -24.12
CA ILE A 24 3.74 -14.54 -22.88
C ILE A 24 2.54 -13.59 -23.03
N ARG A 25 1.60 -13.65 -22.08
CA ARG A 25 0.44 -12.75 -22.02
C ARG A 25 0.83 -11.42 -21.36
N PRO A 26 0.95 -10.31 -22.12
CA PRO A 26 1.42 -9.04 -21.56
C PRO A 26 0.43 -8.46 -20.54
N SER A 27 -0.87 -8.73 -20.73
CA SER A 27 -1.93 -8.28 -19.85
C SER A 27 -1.81 -8.84 -18.44
N GLU A 28 -1.41 -10.10 -18.27
CA GLU A 28 -1.24 -10.69 -16.94
C GLU A 28 -0.02 -10.13 -16.23
N ILE A 29 1.09 -9.98 -16.96
CA ILE A 29 2.32 -9.39 -16.42
C ILE A 29 2.05 -7.95 -15.99
N LEU A 30 1.43 -7.13 -16.86
CA LEU A 30 1.14 -5.74 -16.52
C LEU A 30 0.19 -5.63 -15.33
N LYS A 31 -0.88 -6.44 -15.29
CA LYS A 31 -1.81 -6.42 -14.15
C LYS A 31 -1.09 -6.77 -12.85
N LYS A 32 -0.28 -7.84 -12.87
CA LYS A 32 0.47 -8.26 -11.68
C LYS A 32 1.48 -7.20 -11.25
N ALA A 33 2.27 -6.67 -12.19
CA ALA A 33 3.26 -5.64 -11.90
C ALA A 33 2.63 -4.37 -11.32
N ILE A 34 1.49 -3.92 -11.87
CA ILE A 34 0.77 -2.76 -11.35
C ILE A 34 0.24 -3.05 -9.94
N SER A 35 -0.38 -4.22 -9.71
CA SER A 35 -0.90 -4.59 -8.39
C SER A 35 0.19 -4.74 -7.33
N ASP A 36 1.32 -5.34 -7.69
CA ASP A 36 2.44 -5.55 -6.78
C ASP A 36 3.10 -4.20 -6.41
N GLU A 37 3.31 -3.31 -7.38
CA GLU A 37 3.83 -1.95 -7.15
C GLU A 37 2.90 -1.12 -6.25
N ILE A 38 1.58 -1.18 -6.47
CA ILE A 38 0.61 -0.49 -5.62
C ILE A 38 0.67 -1.04 -4.20
N ARG A 39 0.65 -2.36 -4.03
CA ARG A 39 0.71 -2.99 -2.71
C ARG A 39 1.99 -2.61 -1.96
N ALA A 40 3.13 -2.54 -2.65
CA ALA A 40 4.39 -2.12 -2.04
C ALA A 40 4.29 -0.69 -1.49
N ARG A 41 3.71 0.25 -2.26
CA ARG A 41 3.51 1.63 -1.80
C ARG A 41 2.50 1.77 -0.68
N GLU A 42 1.44 0.98 -0.70
CA GLU A 42 0.47 0.94 0.41
C GLU A 42 1.13 0.48 1.71
N ILE A 43 2.01 -0.52 1.65
CA ILE A 43 2.78 -0.97 2.82
C ILE A 43 3.71 0.13 3.31
N GLU A 44 4.49 0.76 2.43
CA GLU A 44 5.37 1.86 2.81
C GLU A 44 4.61 3.04 3.44
N GLU A 45 3.40 3.35 2.95
CA GLU A 45 2.56 4.39 3.51
C GLU A 45 2.05 4.02 4.91
N LEU A 46 1.67 2.76 5.12
CA LEU A 46 1.25 2.26 6.43
C LEU A 46 2.40 2.27 7.44
N GLU A 47 3.60 1.86 7.02
CA GLU A 47 4.81 1.90 7.85
C GLU A 47 5.14 3.33 8.26
N ARG A 48 5.14 4.29 7.32
CA ARG A 48 5.36 5.71 7.67
C ARG A 48 4.34 6.25 8.66
N ARG A 49 3.07 5.91 8.50
CA ARG A 49 2.02 6.33 9.44
C ARG A 49 2.22 5.71 10.82
N ALA A 50 2.65 4.45 10.87
CA ALA A 50 2.97 3.79 12.13
C ALA A 50 4.15 4.47 12.83
N ASP A 51 5.21 4.81 12.10
CA ASP A 51 6.38 5.53 12.62
C ASP A 51 6.01 6.94 13.12
N GLU A 52 5.18 7.68 12.37
CA GLU A 52 4.66 8.98 12.79
C GLU A 52 3.86 8.87 14.11
N LEU A 53 2.98 7.88 14.19
CA LEU A 53 2.19 7.60 15.40
C LEU A 53 3.06 7.16 16.57
N GLU A 54 4.10 6.35 16.35
CA GLU A 54 5.04 5.95 17.40
C GLU A 54 5.77 7.18 17.96
N GLY A 55 6.21 8.10 17.09
CA GLY A 55 6.83 9.36 17.51
C GLY A 55 5.90 10.27 18.34
N GLU A 56 4.60 10.28 18.04
CA GLU A 56 3.61 11.01 18.84
C GLU A 56 3.26 10.29 20.15
N LEU A 57 3.09 8.97 20.11
CA LEU A 57 2.76 8.14 21.26
C LEU A 57 3.91 8.07 22.27
N ALA A 58 5.17 8.12 21.81
CA ALA A 58 6.34 8.19 22.68
C ALA A 58 6.36 9.42 23.60
N LYS A 59 5.60 10.48 23.27
CA LYS A 59 5.43 11.66 24.13
C LYS A 59 4.57 11.39 25.36
N PHE A 60 3.79 10.31 25.35
CA PHE A 60 2.94 9.91 26.47
C PHE A 60 3.55 8.73 27.21
N SER A 61 3.79 8.87 28.51
CA SER A 61 4.19 7.74 29.35
C SER A 61 3.01 6.80 29.58
N THR A 62 3.27 5.51 29.71
CA THR A 62 2.25 4.51 30.02
C THR A 62 1.51 4.83 31.33
N GLU A 63 2.21 5.39 32.32
CA GLU A 63 1.64 5.84 33.58
C GLU A 63 0.66 7.01 33.41
N TYR A 64 0.98 7.98 32.54
CA TYR A 64 0.09 9.08 32.22
C TYR A 64 -1.21 8.57 31.56
N VAL A 65 -1.09 7.64 30.60
CA VAL A 65 -2.25 7.03 29.93
C VAL A 65 -3.11 6.25 30.92
N VAL A 66 -2.52 5.44 31.79
CA VAL A 66 -3.24 4.67 32.81
C VAL A 66 -3.96 5.61 33.79
N LYS A 67 -3.32 6.71 34.18
CA LYS A 67 -3.93 7.71 35.06
C LYS A 67 -5.12 8.39 34.39
N ALA A 68 -4.97 8.86 33.15
CA ALA A 68 -6.05 9.49 32.39
C ALA A 68 -7.26 8.56 32.20
N ILE A 69 -7.03 7.27 31.92
CA ILE A 69 -8.12 6.27 31.78
C ILE A 69 -8.83 6.04 33.12
N ARG A 70 -8.09 5.99 34.25
CA ARG A 70 -8.70 5.87 35.58
C ARG A 70 -9.53 7.09 35.95
N GLU A 71 -9.00 8.28 35.70
CA GLU A 71 -9.71 9.55 35.97
C GLU A 71 -10.99 9.67 35.11
N ASP A 72 -10.96 9.27 33.84
CA ASP A 72 -12.15 9.24 32.98
C ASP A 72 -13.21 8.23 33.46
N ARG A 73 -12.77 7.05 33.92
CA ARG A 73 -13.66 6.02 34.46
C ARG A 73 -14.30 6.43 35.78
N ASP A 74 -13.57 7.10 36.68
CA ASP A 74 -14.08 7.55 37.98
C ASP A 74 -14.94 8.83 37.87
N SER A 75 -14.89 9.52 36.73
CA SER A 75 -15.70 10.72 36.44
C SER A 75 -17.10 10.42 35.87
N ARG A 76 -17.44 9.14 35.66
CA ARG A 76 -18.76 8.64 35.19
C ARG A 76 -19.51 7.94 36.30
#